data_AF-A0AA40P1F1-F1
#
_entry.id   AF-A0AA40P1F1-F1
#
_cell.length_a   1.000
_cell.length_b   1.000
_cell.length_c   1.000
_cell.angle_alpha   90.00
_cell.angle_beta   90.00
_cell.angle_gamma   90.00
#
_symmetry.space_group_name_H-M   'P 1'
#
loop_
_entity.id
_entity.type
_entity.pdbx_description
1 polymer ?
#
loop_
_entity_poly.entity_id
_entity_poly.type
_entity_poly.pdbx_seq_one_letter_code
_entity_poly.pdbx_strand_id
1 'polypeptide(L)'
;MSQIISTARKTKSPQGDSEVASPIEKRESRLLSKFQSLGYLLSWVDDMAKDESDIGGSITALFSFDAEVAALGFDRYDPVHILTAPSWKIRMYAAWCVLGGVERTIAAQLDYTEVHNYWPNADFCDPAWDEEVRQWAATVTSYDEPSEFKIGEIAGYPPRPKLIFKI
;
A
#
# COMPACT_ATOMS: atom_id res chain seq x y z
N MET A 1 2.28 -1.07 46.21
CA MET A 1 2.25 -2.24 45.31
C MET A 1 3.21 -1.97 44.16
N SER A 2 3.94 -3.01 43.76
CA SER A 2 5.23 -3.02 43.07
C SER A 2 5.36 -2.14 41.82
N GLN A 3 6.42 -1.31 41.79
CA GLN A 3 7.10 -0.92 40.57
C GLN A 3 8.13 -1.99 40.24
N ILE A 4 8.04 -2.60 39.06
CA ILE A 4 9.08 -3.51 38.57
C ILE A 4 9.96 -2.72 37.61
N ILE A 5 11.08 -2.28 38.17
CA ILE A 5 12.28 -1.87 37.43
C ILE A 5 12.81 -3.13 36.73
N SER A 6 12.76 -3.17 35.40
CA SER A 6 13.41 -4.25 34.65
C SER A 6 14.84 -3.83 34.35
N THR A 7 15.77 -4.36 35.15
CA THR A 7 17.20 -4.11 35.10
C THR A 7 17.80 -4.70 33.81
N ALA A 8 18.39 -3.83 32.98
CA ALA A 8 19.21 -4.24 31.85
C ALA A 8 20.36 -5.12 32.31
N ARG A 9 20.37 -6.40 31.90
CA ARG A 9 21.49 -7.30 32.11
C ARG A 9 22.40 -7.26 30.88
N LYS A 10 23.50 -6.49 30.97
CA LYS A 10 24.64 -6.56 30.04
C LYS A 10 25.41 -7.85 30.35
N THR A 11 25.23 -8.88 29.54
CA THR A 11 26.18 -9.98 29.43
C THR A 11 27.18 -9.64 28.32
N LYS A 12 28.43 -9.37 28.70
CA LYS A 12 29.55 -9.29 27.76
C LYS A 12 29.84 -10.69 27.22
N SER A 13 29.67 -10.90 25.92
CA SER A 13 30.28 -12.03 25.21
C SER A 13 31.53 -11.53 24.47
N PRO A 14 32.67 -12.24 24.51
CA PRO A 14 33.84 -11.90 23.70
C PRO A 14 33.73 -12.54 22.31
N GLN A 15 34.21 -11.79 21.31
CA GLN A 15 34.46 -12.17 19.92
C GLN A 15 33.26 -12.24 18.95
N GLY A 16 33.10 -11.16 18.17
CA GLY A 16 32.88 -11.28 16.73
C GLY A 16 31.45 -11.24 16.21
N ASP A 17 30.61 -10.32 16.71
CA ASP A 17 29.28 -10.13 16.11
C ASP A 17 29.39 -9.24 14.86
N SER A 18 29.36 -9.87 13.69
CA SER A 18 28.70 -9.23 12.56
C SER A 18 27.22 -9.22 12.93
N GLU A 19 26.71 -8.07 13.33
CA GLU A 19 25.30 -7.83 13.61
C GLU A 19 24.53 -8.01 12.28
N VAL A 20 24.18 -9.25 11.97
CA VAL A 20 23.25 -9.56 10.89
C VAL A 20 21.90 -9.12 11.41
N ALA A 21 21.43 -7.96 10.94
CA ALA A 21 20.07 -7.51 11.15
C ALA A 21 19.12 -8.68 10.85
N SER A 22 18.30 -9.05 11.83
CA SER A 22 17.30 -10.10 11.62
C SER A 22 16.39 -9.69 10.46
N PRO A 23 16.06 -10.61 9.53
CA PRO A 23 15.13 -10.30 8.44
C PRO A 23 13.85 -9.73 9.03
N ILE A 24 13.43 -8.56 8.55
CA ILE A 24 12.12 -7.97 8.91
C ILE A 24 11.08 -9.04 8.63
N GLU A 25 10.22 -9.37 9.61
CA GLU A 25 9.18 -10.35 9.35
C GLU A 25 8.34 -9.85 8.16
N LYS A 26 8.01 -10.72 7.19
CA LYS A 26 7.35 -10.29 5.94
C LYS A 26 6.12 -9.40 6.20
N ARG A 27 5.40 -9.64 7.31
CA ARG A 27 4.23 -8.86 7.75
C ARG A 27 4.56 -7.45 8.22
N GLU A 28 5.76 -7.22 8.75
CA GLU A 28 6.23 -5.91 9.20
C GLU A 28 6.64 -5.02 8.03
N SER A 29 6.99 -5.58 6.87
CA SER A 29 7.37 -4.81 5.66
C SER A 29 6.27 -3.82 5.24
N ARG A 30 4.99 -4.12 5.52
CA ARG A 30 3.86 -3.23 5.21
C ARG A 30 3.93 -1.90 5.96
N LEU A 31 4.59 -1.87 7.13
CA LEU A 31 4.67 -0.71 8.01
C LEU A 31 5.82 0.23 7.64
N LEU A 32 6.68 -0.16 6.69
CA LEU A 32 7.87 0.61 6.31
C LEU A 32 7.56 1.82 5.43
N SER A 33 6.42 1.81 4.72
CA SER A 33 5.93 2.96 3.97
C SER A 33 4.41 2.88 3.80
N LYS A 34 3.76 4.04 3.63
CA LYS A 34 2.33 4.06 3.28
C LYS A 34 2.06 3.33 1.96
N PHE A 35 3.00 3.35 1.01
CA PHE A 35 2.87 2.62 -0.25
C PHE A 35 2.79 1.11 -0.03
N GLN A 36 3.65 0.54 0.81
CA GLN A 36 3.59 -0.89 1.15
C GLN A 36 2.34 -1.25 1.95
N SER A 37 1.88 -0.35 2.83
CA SER A 37 0.59 -0.52 3.51
C SER A 37 -0.58 -0.60 2.51
N LEU A 38 -0.62 0.27 1.49
CA LEU A 38 -1.66 0.24 0.45
C LEU A 38 -1.62 -1.06 -0.36
N GLY A 39 -0.44 -1.51 -0.79
CA GLY A 39 -0.29 -2.77 -1.51
C GLY A 39 -0.84 -3.96 -0.71
N TYR A 40 -0.48 -4.04 0.58
CA TYR A 40 -0.99 -5.06 1.49
C TYR A 40 -2.51 -5.02 1.63
N LEU A 41 -3.08 -3.83 1.87
CA LEU A 41 -4.52 -3.64 2.03
C LEU A 41 -5.28 -4.04 0.78
N LEU A 42 -4.78 -3.69 -0.41
CA LEU A 42 -5.37 -4.09 -1.68
C LEU A 42 -5.39 -5.62 -1.85
N SER A 43 -4.27 -6.30 -1.59
CA SER A 43 -4.21 -7.76 -1.67
C SER A 43 -5.22 -8.42 -0.71
N TRP A 44 -5.33 -7.89 0.51
CA TRP A 44 -6.27 -8.37 1.51
C TRP A 44 -7.74 -8.21 1.06
N VAL A 45 -8.09 -7.04 0.53
CA VAL A 45 -9.46 -6.76 0.05
C VAL A 45 -9.81 -7.62 -1.15
N ASP A 46 -8.90 -7.75 -2.12
CA ASP A 46 -9.14 -8.59 -3.29
C ASP A 46 -9.33 -10.04 -2.88
N ASP A 47 -8.53 -10.54 -1.94
CA ASP A 47 -8.64 -11.91 -1.43
C ASP A 47 -10.00 -12.15 -0.76
N MET A 48 -10.51 -11.19 0.02
CA MET A 48 -11.84 -11.27 0.61
C MET A 48 -12.96 -11.21 -0.42
N ALA A 49 -12.77 -10.46 -1.51
CA ALA A 49 -13.76 -10.30 -2.55
C ALA A 49 -13.79 -11.46 -3.58
N LYS A 50 -12.89 -12.44 -3.47
CA LYS A 50 -12.86 -13.61 -4.37
C LYS A 50 -14.04 -14.55 -4.18
N ASP A 51 -14.59 -14.65 -2.97
CA ASP A 51 -15.77 -15.46 -2.71
C ASP A 51 -17.03 -14.68 -3.10
N GLU A 52 -17.48 -14.88 -4.35
CA GLU A 52 -18.67 -14.22 -4.89
C GLU A 52 -19.96 -14.58 -4.13
N SER A 53 -19.97 -15.67 -3.36
CA SER A 53 -21.12 -16.04 -2.54
C SER A 53 -21.22 -15.23 -1.24
N ASP A 54 -20.12 -14.62 -0.79
CA ASP A 54 -20.04 -13.79 0.41
C ASP A 54 -20.00 -12.30 0.09
N ILE A 55 -21.14 -11.79 -0.39
CA ILE A 55 -21.34 -10.35 -0.62
C ILE A 55 -21.14 -9.56 0.68
N GLY A 56 -21.52 -10.12 1.84
CA GLY A 56 -21.36 -9.46 3.14
C GLY A 56 -19.89 -9.25 3.51
N GLY A 57 -19.06 -10.27 3.29
CA GLY A 57 -17.60 -10.21 3.45
C GLY A 57 -16.97 -9.17 2.53
N SER A 58 -17.39 -9.12 1.27
CA SER A 58 -16.90 -8.13 0.30
C SER A 58 -17.26 -6.68 0.69
N ILE A 59 -18.50 -6.44 1.14
CA ILE A 59 -18.92 -5.13 1.64
C ILE A 59 -18.11 -4.75 2.89
N THR A 60 -17.87 -5.71 3.78
CA THR A 60 -17.03 -5.48 4.97
C THR A 60 -15.62 -5.11 4.57
N ALA A 61 -15.01 -5.82 3.62
CA ALA A 61 -13.68 -5.52 3.10
C ALA A 61 -13.58 -4.11 2.54
N LEU A 62 -14.59 -3.66 1.78
CA LEU A 62 -14.65 -2.29 1.24
C LEU A 62 -14.61 -1.22 2.35
N PHE A 63 -15.44 -1.36 3.39
CA PHE A 63 -15.47 -0.39 4.49
C PHE A 63 -14.21 -0.43 5.34
N SER A 64 -13.67 -1.62 5.59
CA SER A 64 -12.41 -1.77 6.32
C SER A 64 -11.24 -1.16 5.55
N PHE A 65 -11.19 -1.32 4.22
CA PHE A 65 -10.18 -0.65 3.40
C PHE A 65 -10.25 0.86 3.53
N ASP A 66 -11.44 1.45 3.37
CA ASP A 66 -11.64 2.89 3.52
C ASP A 66 -11.16 3.39 4.89
N ALA A 67 -11.52 2.68 5.96
CA ALA A 67 -11.12 3.02 7.32
C ALA A 67 -9.60 2.93 7.55
N GLU A 68 -8.95 1.86 7.07
CA GLU A 68 -7.50 1.66 7.20
C GLU A 68 -6.72 2.70 6.38
N VAL A 69 -7.18 3.01 5.16
CA VAL A 69 -6.57 4.07 4.32
C VAL A 69 -6.77 5.44 4.96
N ALA A 70 -7.93 5.74 5.54
CA ALA A 70 -8.14 6.97 6.31
C ALA A 70 -7.23 7.05 7.54
N ALA A 71 -6.99 5.93 8.24
CA ALA A 71 -6.08 5.87 9.40
C ALA A 71 -4.62 6.13 9.02
N LEU A 72 -4.22 5.82 7.77
CA LEU A 72 -2.91 6.19 7.20
C LEU A 72 -2.82 7.69 6.83
N GLY A 73 -3.91 8.44 6.95
CA GLY A 73 -3.98 9.89 6.72
C GLY A 73 -4.16 10.28 5.26
N PHE A 74 -4.76 9.41 4.44
CA PHE A 74 -5.13 9.75 3.06
C PHE A 74 -6.43 10.55 3.00
N ASP A 75 -6.64 11.25 1.88
CA ASP A 75 -7.82 12.07 1.67
C ASP A 75 -9.04 11.21 1.31
N ARG A 76 -10.23 11.75 1.56
CA ARG A 76 -11.53 11.07 1.42
C ARG A 76 -11.72 10.29 0.11
N TYR A 77 -11.18 10.77 -1.01
CA TYR A 77 -11.37 10.15 -2.33
C TYR A 77 -10.20 9.27 -2.78
N ASP A 78 -9.07 9.29 -2.06
CA ASP A 78 -7.90 8.47 -2.38
C ASP A 78 -8.23 6.96 -2.37
N PRO A 79 -8.93 6.40 -1.36
CA PRO A 79 -9.31 4.98 -1.36
C PRO A 79 -10.11 4.60 -2.59
N VAL A 80 -11.01 5.48 -3.04
CA VAL A 80 -11.87 5.24 -4.20
C VAL A 80 -11.04 5.17 -5.49
N HIS A 81 -10.10 6.09 -5.68
CA HIS A 81 -9.20 6.07 -6.84
C HIS A 81 -8.39 4.79 -6.92
N ILE A 82 -7.86 4.34 -5.78
CA ILE A 82 -7.03 3.15 -5.69
C ILE A 82 -7.87 1.89 -5.90
N LEU A 83 -8.98 1.73 -5.18
CA LEU A 83 -9.73 0.47 -5.16
C LEU A 83 -10.47 0.20 -6.48
N THR A 84 -10.94 1.25 -7.14
CA THR A 84 -11.67 1.16 -8.43
C THR A 84 -10.75 1.11 -9.65
N ALA A 85 -9.43 1.16 -9.46
CA ALA A 85 -8.49 1.02 -10.56
C ALA A 85 -8.54 -0.41 -11.15
N PRO A 86 -8.57 -0.54 -12.49
CA PRO A 86 -8.99 -1.76 -13.17
C PRO A 86 -7.92 -2.86 -13.15
N SER A 87 -6.65 -2.51 -13.02
CA SER A 87 -5.53 -3.46 -12.99
C SER A 87 -4.53 -3.07 -11.91
N TRP A 88 -3.65 -4.00 -11.53
CA TRP A 88 -2.59 -3.70 -10.57
C TRP A 88 -1.69 -2.55 -10.98
N LYS A 89 -1.37 -2.43 -12.28
CA LYS A 89 -0.56 -1.32 -12.79
C LYS A 89 -1.24 0.03 -12.54
N ILE A 90 -2.55 0.12 -12.82
CA ILE A 90 -3.30 1.35 -12.58
C ILE A 90 -3.49 1.61 -11.07
N ARG A 91 -3.62 0.56 -10.25
CA ARG A 91 -3.63 0.68 -8.79
C ARG A 91 -2.31 1.25 -8.27
N MET A 92 -1.18 0.77 -8.77
CA MET A 92 0.13 1.32 -8.43
C MET A 92 0.23 2.79 -8.81
N TYR A 93 -0.15 3.16 -10.03
CA TYR A 93 -0.16 4.55 -10.47
C TYR A 93 -1.08 5.43 -9.61
N ALA A 94 -2.31 4.97 -9.32
CA ALA A 94 -3.26 5.69 -8.50
C ALA A 94 -2.74 5.90 -7.08
N ALA A 95 -2.23 4.83 -6.45
CA ALA A 95 -1.59 4.89 -5.14
C ALA A 95 -0.40 5.84 -5.13
N TRP A 96 0.44 5.81 -6.17
CA TRP A 96 1.60 6.67 -6.30
C TRP A 96 1.24 8.16 -6.46
N CYS A 97 0.14 8.46 -7.15
CA CYS A 97 -0.39 9.82 -7.27
C CYS A 97 -0.86 10.38 -5.93
N VAL A 98 -1.53 9.58 -5.10
CA VAL A 98 -2.12 10.06 -3.84
C VAL A 98 -1.12 10.14 -2.69
N LEU A 99 0.08 9.57 -2.86
CA LEU A 99 1.20 9.78 -1.96
C LEU A 99 1.81 11.17 -2.16
N GLY A 100 2.36 11.76 -1.09
CA GLY A 100 3.24 12.93 -1.21
C GLY A 100 4.67 12.51 -1.58
N GLY A 101 5.48 13.45 -2.06
CA GLY A 101 6.86 13.17 -2.51
C GLY A 101 7.76 12.53 -1.45
N VAL A 102 7.57 12.85 -0.17
CA VAL A 102 8.31 12.22 0.94
C VAL A 102 8.02 10.72 1.02
N GLU A 103 6.75 10.33 0.98
CA GLU A 103 6.36 8.91 1.08
C GLU A 103 6.78 8.12 -0.15
N ARG A 104 6.73 8.73 -1.34
CA ARG A 104 7.28 8.13 -2.56
C ARG A 104 8.78 7.87 -2.45
N THR A 105 9.52 8.85 -1.91
CA THR A 105 10.96 8.71 -1.68
C THR A 105 11.26 7.59 -0.71
N ILE A 106 10.52 7.49 0.39
CA ILE A 106 10.66 6.38 1.36
C ILE A 106 10.44 5.05 0.65
N ALA A 107 9.35 4.89 -0.10
CA ALA A 107 9.04 3.65 -0.81
C ALA A 107 10.12 3.26 -1.82
N ALA A 108 10.60 4.20 -2.64
CA ALA A 108 11.61 3.93 -3.66
C ALA A 108 13.00 3.60 -3.09
N GLN A 109 13.29 3.99 -1.83
CA GLN A 109 14.58 3.73 -1.17
C GLN A 109 14.62 2.40 -0.40
N LEU A 110 13.50 1.69 -0.26
CA LEU A 110 13.48 0.38 0.39
C LEU A 110 14.22 -0.66 -0.46
N ASP A 111 14.99 -1.52 0.22
CA ASP A 111 15.64 -2.65 -0.43
C ASP A 111 14.69 -3.84 -0.54
N TYR A 112 14.04 -3.97 -1.69
CA TYR A 112 13.07 -5.04 -1.97
C TYR A 112 13.69 -6.42 -2.19
N THR A 113 15.02 -6.58 -2.10
CA THR A 113 15.61 -7.91 -1.94
C THR A 113 15.54 -8.41 -0.49
N GLU A 114 15.47 -7.49 0.47
CA GLU A 114 15.44 -7.76 1.90
C GLU A 114 14.04 -7.59 2.52
N VAL A 115 13.21 -6.71 1.96
CA VAL A 115 11.82 -6.49 2.42
C VAL A 115 10.82 -7.14 1.49
N HIS A 116 9.69 -7.56 2.03
CA HIS A 116 8.61 -8.08 1.20
C HIS A 116 7.94 -6.96 0.40
N ASN A 117 7.82 -7.15 -0.91
CA ASN A 117 7.07 -6.25 -1.78
C ASN A 117 5.62 -6.71 -1.89
N TYR A 118 4.68 -5.87 -1.45
CA TYR A 118 3.24 -6.11 -1.58
C TYR A 118 2.66 -5.69 -2.94
N TRP A 119 3.46 -5.10 -3.82
CA TRP A 119 3.09 -4.81 -5.19
C TRP A 119 3.57 -5.91 -6.14
N PRO A 120 2.93 -6.11 -7.31
CA PRO A 120 3.30 -7.21 -8.20
C PRO A 120 4.74 -7.14 -8.75
N ASN A 121 5.32 -5.94 -8.80
CA ASN A 121 6.69 -5.71 -9.22
C ASN A 121 7.27 -4.47 -8.51
N ALA A 122 8.55 -4.17 -8.78
CA ALA A 122 9.28 -3.04 -8.22
C ALA A 122 9.55 -1.92 -9.25
N ASP A 123 8.72 -1.81 -10.29
CA ASP A 123 8.90 -0.81 -11.35
C ASP A 123 8.92 0.63 -10.79
N PHE A 124 8.24 0.85 -9.66
CA PHE A 124 8.21 2.12 -8.93
C PHE A 124 9.55 2.56 -8.33
N CYS A 125 10.57 1.70 -8.34
CA CYS A 125 11.94 2.06 -7.99
C CYS A 125 12.71 2.66 -9.16
N ASP A 126 12.18 2.61 -10.40
CA ASP A 126 12.82 3.24 -11.55
C ASP A 126 12.83 4.78 -11.40
N PRO A 127 13.96 5.47 -11.60
CA PRO A 127 14.03 6.93 -11.53
C PRO A 127 13.05 7.68 -12.47
N ALA A 128 12.61 7.04 -13.56
CA ALA A 128 11.66 7.62 -14.51
C ALA A 128 10.19 7.44 -14.09
N TRP A 129 9.91 6.60 -13.09
CA TRP A 129 8.55 6.23 -12.69
C TRP A 129 7.70 7.44 -12.28
N ASP A 130 8.28 8.39 -11.54
CA ASP A 130 7.58 9.62 -11.11
C ASP A 130 7.05 10.43 -12.31
N GLU A 131 7.84 10.54 -13.37
CA GLU A 131 7.45 11.26 -14.59
C GLU A 131 6.42 10.45 -15.40
N GLU A 132 6.60 9.13 -15.51
CA GLU A 132 5.63 8.23 -16.15
C GLU A 132 4.24 8.35 -15.51
N VAL A 133 4.17 8.25 -14.17
CA VAL A 133 2.91 8.37 -13.43
C VAL A 133 2.32 9.76 -13.55
N ARG A 134 3.14 10.81 -13.53
CA ARG A 134 2.68 12.20 -13.72
C ARG A 134 2.04 12.41 -15.09
N GLN A 135 2.65 11.90 -16.15
CA GLN A 135 2.11 11.96 -17.51
C GLN A 135 0.81 11.16 -17.64
N TRP A 136 0.76 9.97 -17.03
CA TRP A 136 -0.47 9.19 -16.96
C TRP A 136 -1.59 9.94 -16.22
N ALA A 137 -1.31 10.52 -15.04
CA ALA A 137 -2.30 11.26 -14.26
C ALA A 137 -2.84 12.51 -14.99
N ALA A 138 -2.02 13.11 -15.85
CA ALA A 138 -2.44 14.24 -16.67
C ALA A 138 -3.47 13.83 -17.73
N THR A 139 -3.32 12.63 -18.32
CA THR A 139 -4.12 12.13 -19.45
C THR A 139 -5.34 11.31 -19.03
N VAL A 140 -5.31 10.67 -17.87
CA VAL A 140 -6.43 9.86 -17.39
C VAL A 140 -7.66 10.72 -17.10
N THR A 141 -8.80 10.28 -17.64
CA THR A 141 -10.11 10.95 -17.48
C THR A 141 -11.16 10.04 -16.83
N SER A 142 -11.01 8.72 -16.99
CA SER A 142 -11.87 7.67 -16.41
C SER A 142 -11.13 6.33 -16.38
N TYR A 143 -11.68 5.36 -15.64
CA TYR A 143 -11.23 3.95 -15.63
C TYR A 143 -12.26 3.10 -16.41
N ASP A 144 -12.36 3.32 -17.72
CA ASP A 144 -13.40 2.64 -18.53
C ASP A 144 -13.03 1.20 -18.91
N GLU A 145 -11.86 0.73 -18.47
CA GLU A 145 -11.41 -0.65 -18.67
C GLU A 145 -12.15 -1.60 -17.71
N PRO A 146 -12.50 -2.82 -18.15
CA PRO A 146 -13.04 -3.84 -17.27
C PRO A 146 -12.09 -4.10 -16.10
N SER A 147 -12.63 -4.13 -14.88
CA SER A 147 -11.82 -4.41 -13.70
C SER A 147 -11.43 -5.89 -13.65
N GLU A 148 -10.15 -6.15 -13.35
CA GLU A 148 -9.63 -7.48 -13.02
C GLU A 148 -10.09 -7.93 -11.61
N PHE A 149 -10.68 -7.02 -10.82
CA PHE A 149 -10.98 -7.23 -9.41
C PHE A 149 -12.48 -7.18 -9.11
N LYS A 150 -12.97 -8.19 -8.39
CA LYS A 150 -14.37 -8.24 -7.93
C LYS A 150 -14.72 -7.11 -6.98
N ILE A 151 -13.78 -6.66 -6.16
CA ILE A 151 -14.05 -5.50 -5.30
C ILE A 151 -14.33 -4.23 -6.11
N GLY A 152 -13.74 -4.07 -7.29
CA GLY A 152 -14.02 -2.94 -8.18
C GLY A 152 -15.46 -2.95 -8.69
N GLU A 153 -16.00 -4.13 -9.01
CA GLU A 153 -17.41 -4.31 -9.39
C GLU A 153 -18.36 -3.94 -8.24
N ILE A 154 -18.00 -4.31 -7.00
CA ILE A 154 -18.81 -4.07 -5.79
C ILE A 154 -18.78 -2.61 -5.36
N ALA A 155 -17.60 -1.99 -5.37
CA ALA A 155 -17.44 -0.57 -5.10
C ALA A 155 -18.12 0.30 -6.17
N GLY A 156 -18.25 -0.24 -7.39
CA GLY A 156 -18.76 0.48 -8.55
C GLY A 156 -17.85 1.65 -8.94
N TYR A 157 -18.45 2.66 -9.58
CA TYR A 157 -17.72 3.85 -10.05
C TYR A 157 -18.36 5.13 -9.51
N PRO A 158 -18.25 5.38 -8.19
CA PRO A 158 -18.86 6.58 -7.61
C PRO A 158 -18.19 7.84 -8.18
N PRO A 159 -18.97 8.95 -8.36
CA PRO A 159 -18.42 10.23 -8.75
C PRO A 159 -17.31 10.68 -7.79
N ARG A 160 -16.18 11.10 -8.36
CA ARG A 160 -14.99 11.51 -7.62
C ARG A 160 -14.26 12.63 -8.36
N PRO A 161 -13.48 13.47 -7.65
CA PRO A 161 -12.62 14.46 -8.28
C PRO A 161 -11.63 13.82 -9.26
N LYS A 162 -11.03 14.63 -10.14
CA LYS A 162 -9.91 14.16 -10.95
C LYS A 162 -8.77 13.74 -10.03
N LEU A 163 -8.13 12.60 -10.33
CA LEU A 163 -6.91 12.19 -9.65
C LEU A 163 -5.79 13.19 -9.95
N ILE A 164 -5.08 13.63 -8.91
CA ILE A 164 -3.97 14.57 -9.02
C ILE A 164 -2.72 13.91 -8.46
N PHE A 165 -1.60 14.06 -9.17
CA PHE A 165 -0.29 13.72 -8.65
C PHE A 165 0.11 14.71 -7.56
N LYS A 166 0.06 14.29 -6.29
CA LYS A 166 0.41 15.16 -5.15
C LYS A 166 1.91 15.41 -5.13
N ILE A 167 2.31 16.65 -4.88
CA ILE A 167 3.72 17.07 -4.82
C ILE A 167 4.33 16.60 -3.50
#